data_AF-A0A3E2CEL3-F1
#
_entry.id   AF-A0A3E2CEL3-F1
#
_cell.length_a   1.000
_cell.length_b   1.000
_cell.length_c   1.000
_cell.angle_alpha   90.00
_cell.angle_beta   90.00
_cell.angle_gamma   90.00
#
_symmetry.space_group_name_H-M   'P 1'
#
loop_
_entity.id
_entity.type
_entity.pdbx_description
1 polymer ?
#
loop_
_entity_poly.entity_id
_entity_poly.type
_entity_poly.pdbx_seq_one_letter_code
_entity_poly.pdbx_strand_id
1 'polypeptide(L)'
;MAQTKSKGSINRLIDADKTDPRRQAALETALANVERQYGKGSAMRLGDRPMQDVEVIPTGSLALDTALGIGGVPRGRIVEVYGPESSGKTTLALHIVANAQK
;
A
#
# COMPACT_ATOMS: atom_id res chain seq x y z
N MET A 1 -17.91 -14.64 42.02
CA MET A 1 -18.57 -14.21 40.77
C MET A 1 -18.25 -12.75 40.53
N ALA A 2 -17.30 -12.41 39.65
CA ALA A 2 -17.16 -11.08 39.06
C ALA A 2 -16.04 -11.10 38.01
N GLN A 3 -16.37 -11.40 36.76
CA GLN A 3 -15.60 -10.95 35.59
C GLN A 3 -16.58 -10.44 34.53
N THR A 4 -16.97 -9.19 34.73
CA THR A 4 -16.91 -8.05 33.79
C THR A 4 -17.31 -8.26 32.32
N LYS A 5 -18.55 -7.79 32.06
CA LYS A 5 -19.20 -7.44 30.79
C LYS A 5 -18.51 -6.30 30.00
N SER A 6 -17.21 -6.38 29.69
CA SER A 6 -16.47 -5.23 29.08
C SER A 6 -16.27 -5.27 27.56
N LYS A 7 -16.30 -6.45 26.91
CA LYS A 7 -15.96 -6.55 25.47
C LYS A 7 -17.04 -6.07 24.48
N GLY A 8 -18.29 -5.90 24.89
CA GLY A 8 -19.41 -5.50 24.01
C GLY A 8 -19.60 -3.99 23.79
N SER A 9 -18.82 -3.16 24.49
CA SER A 9 -18.99 -1.69 24.49
C SER A 9 -18.04 -0.99 23.51
N ILE A 10 -16.92 -1.64 23.16
CA ILE A 10 -15.85 -1.03 22.35
C ILE A 10 -16.22 -1.03 20.86
N ASN A 11 -16.88 -2.08 20.34
CA ASN A 11 -17.29 -2.12 18.94
C ASN A 11 -18.39 -1.11 18.58
N ARG A 12 -19.29 -0.76 19.52
CA ARG A 12 -20.39 0.19 19.25
C ARG A 12 -19.96 1.64 19.05
N LEU A 13 -18.78 2.04 19.54
CA LEU A 13 -18.25 3.40 19.37
C LEU A 13 -17.63 3.61 17.98
N ILE A 14 -17.17 2.55 17.32
CA ILE A 14 -16.54 2.61 15.99
C ILE A 14 -17.61 2.69 14.88
N ASP A 15 -18.80 2.12 15.11
CA ASP A 15 -19.88 2.08 14.12
C ASP A 15 -20.82 3.29 14.16
N ALA A 16 -20.79 4.09 15.24
CA ALA A 16 -21.66 5.28 15.39
C ALA A 16 -21.29 6.45 14.46
N ASP A 17 -20.09 6.43 13.87
CA ASP A 17 -19.54 7.55 13.09
C ASP A 17 -20.01 7.57 11.62
N LYS A 18 -20.63 6.49 11.15
CA LYS A 18 -20.94 6.27 9.72
C LYS A 18 -22.29 6.83 9.25
N THR A 19 -23.03 7.59 10.06
CA THR A 19 -24.47 7.83 9.80
C THR A 19 -25.03 9.22 10.10
N ASP A 20 -24.23 10.30 10.28
CA ASP A 20 -24.79 11.67 10.22
C ASP A 20 -24.79 12.18 8.76
N PRO A 21 -25.96 12.36 8.12
CA PRO A 21 -26.06 12.79 6.72
C PRO A 21 -25.37 14.12 6.44
N ARG A 22 -25.31 15.03 7.42
CA ARG A 22 -24.65 16.34 7.28
C ARG A 22 -23.15 16.20 7.20
N ARG A 23 -22.59 15.25 7.94
CA ARG A 23 -21.15 14.94 7.91
C ARG A 23 -20.76 14.27 6.60
N GLN A 24 -21.60 13.41 6.06
CA GLN A 24 -21.41 12.80 4.74
C GLN A 24 -21.35 13.87 3.64
N ALA A 25 -22.32 14.80 3.62
CA ALA A 25 -22.38 15.89 2.63
C ALA A 25 -21.18 16.85 2.73
N ALA A 26 -20.75 17.17 3.96
CA ALA A 26 -19.56 18.00 4.19
C ALA A 26 -18.28 17.30 3.69
N LEU A 27 -18.16 15.98 3.90
CA LEU A 27 -17.04 15.18 3.42
C LEU A 27 -17.00 15.14 1.89
N GLU A 28 -18.13 14.90 1.23
CA GLU A 28 -18.22 14.89 -0.24
C GLU A 28 -17.84 16.23 -0.85
N THR A 29 -18.29 17.34 -0.25
CA THR A 29 -17.92 18.70 -0.67
C THR A 29 -16.43 18.95 -0.51
N ALA A 30 -15.84 18.51 0.61
CA ALA A 30 -14.40 18.64 0.84
C ALA A 30 -13.58 17.84 -0.17
N LEU A 31 -13.97 16.59 -0.46
CA LEU A 31 -13.33 15.76 -1.48
C LEU A 31 -13.41 16.40 -2.87
N ALA A 32 -14.58 16.91 -3.27
CA ALA A 32 -14.76 17.61 -4.55
C ALA A 32 -13.86 18.85 -4.67
N ASN A 33 -13.69 19.60 -3.59
CA ASN A 33 -12.78 20.74 -3.56
C ASN A 33 -11.31 20.34 -3.73
N VAL A 34 -10.89 19.24 -3.11
CA VAL A 34 -9.53 18.69 -3.23
C VAL A 34 -9.28 18.18 -4.66
N GLU A 35 -10.25 17.50 -5.29
CA GLU A 35 -10.13 17.08 -6.69
C GLU A 35 -10.06 18.26 -7.66
N ARG A 36 -10.86 19.31 -7.43
CA ARG A 36 -10.83 20.51 -8.27
C ARG A 36 -9.48 21.25 -8.21
N GLN A 37 -8.85 21.28 -7.03
CA GLN A 37 -7.60 22.02 -6.82
C GLN A 37 -6.36 21.22 -7.23
N TYR A 38 -6.35 19.91 -6.99
CA TYR A 38 -5.15 19.07 -7.13
C TYR A 38 -5.26 17.98 -8.22
N GLY A 39 -6.37 17.94 -8.95
CA GLY A 39 -6.64 16.97 -10.01
C GLY A 39 -7.41 15.73 -9.54
N LYS A 40 -7.90 14.95 -10.51
CA LYS A 40 -8.65 13.71 -10.23
C LYS A 40 -7.80 12.71 -9.45
N GLY A 41 -8.40 12.08 -8.44
CA GLY A 41 -7.72 11.06 -7.64
C GLY A 41 -6.74 11.59 -6.59
N SER A 42 -6.75 12.90 -6.33
CA SER A 42 -5.95 13.55 -5.28
C SER A 42 -6.42 13.17 -3.87
N ALA A 43 -7.70 12.82 -3.69
CA ALA A 43 -8.23 12.21 -2.47
C ALA A 43 -9.32 11.19 -2.83
N MET A 44 -9.15 9.95 -2.38
CA MET A 44 -10.06 8.83 -2.64
C MET A 44 -10.13 7.93 -1.41
N ARG A 45 -11.15 7.08 -1.30
CA ARG A 45 -11.15 6.07 -0.25
C ARG A 45 -10.14 4.99 -0.60
N LEU A 46 -9.50 4.42 0.41
CA LEU A 46 -8.45 3.41 0.24
C LEU A 46 -8.94 2.17 -0.53
N GLY A 47 -10.25 1.87 -0.47
CA GLY A 47 -10.89 0.76 -1.18
C GLY A 47 -11.45 1.10 -2.57
N ASP A 48 -11.42 2.36 -2.99
CA ASP A 48 -11.95 2.78 -4.31
C ASP A 48 -10.93 2.51 -5.44
N ARG A 49 -9.68 2.15 -5.10
CA ARG A 49 -8.70 1.70 -6.09
C ARG A 49 -8.90 0.21 -6.36
N PRO A 50 -8.99 -0.24 -7.63
CA PRO A 50 -8.64 -1.62 -7.92
C PRO A 50 -7.21 -1.86 -7.44
N MET A 51 -6.94 -3.05 -6.91
CA MET A 51 -5.59 -3.48 -6.55
C MET A 51 -4.70 -3.19 -7.77
N GLN A 52 -3.85 -2.16 -7.69
CA GLN A 52 -3.06 -1.76 -8.85
C GLN A 52 -2.08 -2.90 -9.11
N ASP A 53 -2.17 -3.50 -10.29
CA ASP A 53 -1.13 -4.40 -10.77
C ASP A 53 0.18 -3.63 -10.78
N VAL A 54 1.03 -3.92 -9.79
CA VAL A 54 2.34 -3.32 -9.69
C VAL A 54 3.21 -4.01 -10.72
N GLU A 55 3.66 -3.27 -11.73
CA GLU A 55 4.65 -3.78 -12.66
C GLU A 55 5.93 -4.13 -11.90
N VAL A 56 6.53 -5.27 -12.20
CA VAL A 56 7.70 -5.82 -11.50
C VAL A 56 8.86 -6.06 -12.47
N ILE A 57 10.08 -5.96 -11.95
CA ILE A 57 11.31 -6.34 -12.65
C ILE A 57 11.86 -7.59 -11.95
N PRO A 58 12.04 -8.72 -12.65
CA PRO A 58 12.64 -9.92 -12.06
C PRO A 58 14.05 -9.65 -11.52
N THR A 59 14.37 -10.23 -10.35
CA THR A 59 15.70 -10.02 -9.73
C THR A 59 16.80 -10.80 -10.42
N GLY A 60 16.45 -11.81 -11.23
CA GLY A 60 17.38 -12.78 -11.80
C GLY A 60 17.61 -14.00 -10.89
N SER A 61 16.96 -14.05 -9.73
CA SER A 61 16.92 -15.21 -8.84
C SER A 61 15.48 -15.65 -8.62
N LEU A 62 15.12 -16.81 -9.17
CA LEU A 62 13.77 -17.38 -9.02
C LEU A 62 13.36 -17.54 -7.55
N ALA A 63 14.31 -17.92 -6.68
CA ALA A 63 14.05 -18.07 -5.26
C ALA A 63 13.70 -16.73 -4.59
N LEU A 64 14.39 -15.65 -4.96
CA LEU A 64 14.12 -14.31 -4.42
C LEU A 64 12.81 -13.75 -4.97
N ASP A 65 12.56 -13.90 -6.27
CA ASP A 65 11.32 -13.45 -6.92
C ASP A 65 10.07 -14.12 -6.28
N THR A 66 10.19 -15.41 -5.98
CA THR A 66 9.14 -16.16 -5.25
C THR A 66 9.00 -15.66 -3.82
N ALA A 67 10.11 -15.44 -3.11
CA ALA A 67 10.08 -14.96 -1.72
C ALA A 67 9.49 -13.55 -1.58
N LEU A 68 9.65 -12.68 -2.58
CA LEU A 68 9.03 -11.36 -2.63
C LEU A 68 7.50 -11.42 -2.83
N GLY A 69 6.96 -12.56 -3.27
CA GLY A 69 5.52 -12.80 -3.44
C GLY A 69 4.87 -12.08 -4.63
N ILE A 70 5.55 -11.09 -5.22
CA ILE A 70 5.11 -10.33 -6.39
C ILE A 70 5.91 -10.65 -7.65
N GLY A 71 6.90 -11.55 -7.57
CA GLY A 71 7.68 -12.01 -8.72
C GLY A 71 8.89 -11.14 -9.10
N GLY A 72 9.26 -10.15 -8.27
CA GLY A 72 10.42 -9.30 -8.52
C GLY A 72 10.39 -8.01 -7.71
N VAL A 73 11.23 -7.03 -8.09
CA VAL A 73 11.21 -5.70 -7.46
C VAL A 73 10.13 -4.81 -8.10
N PRO A 74 9.38 -4.03 -7.31
CA PRO A 74 8.27 -3.23 -7.84
C PRO A 74 8.75 -1.95 -8.53
N ARG A 75 8.18 -1.63 -9.69
CA ARG A 75 8.42 -0.35 -10.37
C ARG A 75 7.71 0.80 -9.63
N GLY A 76 8.27 1.99 -9.76
CA GLY A 76 7.75 3.21 -9.13
C GLY A 76 7.88 3.24 -7.59
N ARG A 77 8.71 2.36 -7.02
CA ARG A 77 8.96 2.27 -5.58
C ARG A 77 10.46 2.24 -5.30
N ILE A 78 10.82 2.70 -4.10
CA ILE A 78 12.20 2.62 -3.60
C ILE A 78 12.39 1.25 -2.97
N VAL A 79 13.48 0.58 -3.31
CA VAL A 79 13.89 -0.73 -2.77
C VAL A 79 15.27 -0.59 -2.16
N GLU A 80 15.44 -1.07 -0.93
CA GLU A 80 16.72 -1.07 -0.23
C GLU A 80 17.30 -2.50 -0.20
N VAL A 81 18.58 -2.63 -0.55
CA VAL A 81 19.34 -3.88 -0.45
C VAL A 81 20.52 -3.65 0.49
N TYR A 82 20.48 -4.24 1.68
CA TYR A 82 21.52 -4.09 2.70
C TYR A 82 22.16 -5.43 3.06
N GLY A 83 23.32 -5.39 3.70
CA GLY A 83 24.06 -6.59 4.11
C GLY A 83 25.57 -6.38 4.22
N PRO A 84 26.32 -7.39 4.71
CA PRO A 84 27.77 -7.33 4.90
C PRO A 84 28.54 -6.96 3.63
N GLU A 85 29.78 -6.53 3.79
CA GLU A 85 30.70 -6.36 2.67
C GLU A 85 30.82 -7.68 1.87
N SER A 86 30.95 -7.55 0.55
CA SER A 86 31.04 -8.71 -0.36
C SER A 86 29.84 -9.67 -0.37
N SER A 87 28.69 -9.32 0.23
CA SER A 87 27.47 -10.14 0.21
C SER A 87 26.71 -10.14 -1.12
N GLY A 88 27.22 -9.48 -2.16
CA GLY A 88 26.61 -9.44 -3.49
C GLY A 88 25.54 -8.36 -3.71
N LYS A 89 25.44 -7.34 -2.85
CA LYS A 89 24.46 -6.23 -3.00
C LYS A 89 24.52 -5.57 -4.39
N THR A 90 25.70 -5.13 -4.80
CA THR A 90 25.92 -4.49 -6.11
C THR A 90 25.69 -5.49 -7.25
N THR A 91 26.10 -6.74 -7.07
CA THR A 91 25.86 -7.81 -8.04
C THR A 91 24.37 -8.02 -8.27
N LEU A 92 23.56 -8.13 -7.21
CA LEU A 92 22.11 -8.26 -7.30
C LEU A 92 21.47 -7.04 -7.98
N ALA A 93 21.90 -5.82 -7.64
CA ALA A 93 21.42 -4.61 -8.28
C ALA A 93 21.70 -4.61 -9.79
N LEU A 94 22.90 -5.04 -10.20
CA LEU A 94 23.25 -5.16 -11.62
C LEU A 94 22.44 -6.26 -12.33
N HIS A 95 22.12 -7.37 -11.66
CA HIS A 95 21.22 -8.38 -12.22
C HIS A 95 19.79 -7.85 -12.43
N ILE A 96 19.27 -7.04 -11.49
CA ILE A 96 17.98 -6.36 -11.65
C ILE A 96 18.04 -5.43 -12.87
N VAL A 97 19.09 -4.63 -13.02
CA VAL A 97 19.28 -3.75 -14.18
C VAL A 97 19.36 -4.54 -15.48
N ALA A 98 20.12 -5.64 -15.51
CA ALA A 98 20.22 -6.50 -16.69
C ALA A 98 18.87 -7.13 -17.08
N ASN A 99 18.02 -7.50 -16.12
CA ASN A 99 16.68 -7.99 -16.42
C ASN A 99 15.73 -6.87 -16.88
N ALA A 100 15.95 -5.63 -16.46
CA ALA A 100 15.20 -4.47 -16.96
C ALA A 100 15.58 -4.08 -18.40
N GLN A 101 16.76 -4.49 -18.88
CA GLN A 101 17.27 -4.19 -20.22
C GLN A 101 16.89 -5.22 -21.29
N LYS A 102 16.37 -6.38 -20.90
CA LYS A 102 15.88 -7.42 -21.83
C LYS A 102 14.59 -6.98 -22.51
#